data_AF-A0A1X7G8G6-F1
#
_entry.id   AF-A0A1X7G8G6-F1
#
_cell.length_a   1.000
_cell.length_b   1.000
_cell.length_c   1.000
_cell.angle_alpha   90.00
_cell.angle_beta   90.00
_cell.angle_gamma   90.00
#
_symmetry.space_group_name_H-M   'P 1'
#
loop_
_entity.id
_entity.type
_entity.pdbx_description
1 polymer ?
#
loop_
_entity_poly.entity_id
_entity_poly.type
_entity_poly.pdbx_seq_one_letter_code
_entity_poly.pdbx_strand_id
1 'polypeptide(L)'
;MSGWMSGSCHCGAVKFEVQTAASPAGRCNCSLCRRKGALMSPPFPADHLRIVSGQDDLTLYQFNTRVARHYFCRHCGIYPFHQMRTDPSKWRVNLGCIDDVDVYALEASVADGARLSVEEQT
;
A
#
# COMPACT_ATOMS: atom_id res chain seq x y z
N MET A 1 14.05 -6.51 12.69
CA MET A 1 15.18 -5.86 11.99
C MET A 1 14.61 -4.66 11.23
N SER A 2 14.96 -3.44 11.62
CA SER A 2 14.42 -2.18 11.07
C SER A 2 15.39 -1.58 10.04
N GLY A 3 15.72 -2.37 9.02
CA GLY A 3 16.49 -1.91 7.86
C GLY A 3 15.58 -1.34 6.77
N TRP A 4 16.17 -0.57 5.85
CA TRP A 4 15.51 -0.23 4.60
C TRP A 4 15.40 -1.48 3.72
N MET A 5 14.21 -1.72 3.18
CA MET A 5 13.94 -2.79 2.22
C MET A 5 13.66 -2.17 0.85
N SER A 6 14.25 -2.76 -0.19
CA SER A 6 14.00 -2.35 -1.57
C SER A 6 12.69 -2.93 -2.10
N GLY A 7 12.07 -2.20 -3.01
CA GLY A 7 10.87 -2.66 -3.69
C GLY A 7 10.67 -1.97 -5.03
N SER A 8 9.82 -2.58 -5.85
CA SER A 8 9.50 -2.06 -7.17
C SER A 8 8.09 -2.46 -7.61
N CYS A 9 7.56 -1.72 -8.58
CA CYS A 9 6.43 -2.22 -9.36
C CYS A 9 6.91 -3.34 -10.31
N HIS A 10 5.98 -4.11 -10.88
CA HIS A 10 6.32 -5.26 -11.73
C HIS A 10 7.21 -4.90 -12.94
N CYS A 11 6.96 -3.77 -13.60
CA CYS A 11 7.77 -3.35 -14.75
C CYS A 11 9.08 -2.62 -14.35
N GLY A 12 9.32 -2.40 -13.05
CA GLY A 12 10.52 -1.73 -12.55
C GLY A 12 10.61 -0.22 -12.79
N ALA A 13 9.60 0.42 -13.42
CA ALA A 13 9.58 1.87 -13.65
C ALA A 13 9.55 2.65 -12.32
N VAL A 14 8.75 2.17 -11.36
CA VAL A 14 8.70 2.69 -10.00
C VAL A 14 9.58 1.82 -9.12
N LYS A 15 10.61 2.43 -8.53
CA LYS A 15 11.48 1.81 -7.52
C LYS A 15 11.43 2.65 -6.25
N PHE A 16 11.39 1.98 -5.12
CA PHE A 16 11.29 2.62 -3.82
C PHE A 16 12.01 1.82 -2.75
N GLU A 17 12.26 2.47 -1.63
CA GLU A 17 12.73 1.83 -0.41
C GLU A 17 11.78 2.17 0.73
N VAL A 18 11.67 1.25 1.67
CA VAL A 18 10.77 1.40 2.82
C VAL A 18 11.40 0.88 4.10
N GLN A 19 11.20 1.60 5.21
CA GLN A 19 11.57 1.15 6.55
C GLN A 19 10.33 0.71 7.32
N THR A 20 10.04 -0.59 7.27
CA THR A 20 8.93 -1.22 8.00
C THR A 20 9.24 -2.69 8.27
N ALA A 21 8.32 -3.43 8.88
CA ALA A 21 8.39 -4.88 9.03
C ALA A 21 7.48 -5.57 8.01
N ALA A 22 7.71 -6.86 7.75
CA ALA A 22 6.78 -7.69 6.98
C ALA A 22 5.57 -8.16 7.81
N SER A 23 5.66 -8.12 9.14
CA SER A 23 4.64 -8.59 10.07
C SER A 23 4.40 -7.59 11.22
N PRO A 24 3.16 -7.41 11.72
CA PRO A 24 1.93 -8.06 11.27
C PRO A 24 1.48 -7.60 9.87
N ALA A 25 1.25 -8.56 8.97
CA ALA A 25 0.69 -8.30 7.65
C ALA A 25 -0.83 -8.21 7.74
N GLY A 26 -1.44 -7.43 6.85
CA GLY A 26 -2.89 -7.28 6.88
C GLY A 26 -3.52 -6.96 5.54
N ARG A 27 -4.75 -7.42 5.39
CA ARG A 27 -5.67 -7.13 4.28
C ARG A 27 -6.81 -6.25 4.79
N CYS A 28 -7.60 -5.72 3.86
CA CYS A 28 -8.80 -4.95 4.15
C CYS A 28 -9.93 -5.43 3.23
N ASN A 29 -11.13 -5.58 3.78
CA ASN A 29 -12.30 -6.08 3.05
C ASN A 29 -13.12 -4.98 2.33
N CYS A 30 -12.70 -3.71 2.38
CA CYS A 30 -13.45 -2.62 1.74
C CYS A 30 -13.53 -2.83 0.22
N SER A 31 -14.47 -2.13 -0.44
CA SER A 31 -14.76 -2.30 -1.86
C SER A 31 -13.54 -2.16 -2.77
N LEU A 32 -12.58 -1.28 -2.46
CA LEU A 32 -11.33 -1.15 -3.19
C LEU A 32 -10.32 -2.25 -2.82
N CYS A 33 -10.07 -2.46 -1.52
CA CYS A 33 -8.99 -3.34 -1.06
C CYS A 33 -9.22 -4.80 -1.43
N ARG A 34 -10.48 -5.28 -1.41
CA ARG A 34 -10.83 -6.62 -1.89
C ARG A 34 -10.51 -6.84 -3.37
N ARG A 35 -10.55 -5.78 -4.19
CA ARG A 35 -10.20 -5.83 -5.64
C ARG A 35 -8.71 -5.81 -5.86
N LYS A 36 -7.97 -5.06 -5.03
CA LYS A 36 -6.50 -5.02 -5.10
C LYS A 36 -5.87 -6.34 -4.68
N GLY A 37 -6.45 -7.02 -3.70
CA GLY A 37 -5.93 -8.30 -3.19
C GLY A 37 -4.53 -8.20 -2.58
N ALA A 38 -4.03 -7.00 -2.30
CA ALA A 38 -2.68 -6.77 -1.80
C ALA A 38 -2.56 -7.16 -0.31
N LEU A 39 -1.44 -7.78 0.05
CA LEU A 39 -1.03 -7.99 1.43
C LEU A 39 -0.18 -6.79 1.86
N MET A 40 -0.61 -6.06 2.89
CA MET A 40 -0.02 -4.78 3.25
C MET A 40 0.82 -4.90 4.54
N SER A 41 1.93 -4.18 4.60
CA SER A 41 2.80 -4.04 5.79
C SER A 41 2.07 -3.47 7.01
N PRO A 42 2.67 -3.47 8.22
CA PRO A 42 2.28 -2.56 9.28
C PRO A 42 2.35 -1.08 8.83
N PRO A 43 1.57 -0.18 9.45
CA PRO A 43 1.67 1.26 9.22
C PRO A 43 3.04 1.82 9.58
N PHE A 44 3.56 2.76 8.77
CA PHE A 44 4.82 3.46 9.01
C PHE A 44 4.67 4.97 8.70
N PRO A 45 5.51 5.86 9.27
CA PRO A 45 5.47 7.30 8.99
C PRO A 45 5.98 7.64 7.57
N ALA A 46 5.65 8.82 7.06
CA ALA A 46 5.94 9.19 5.67
C ALA A 46 7.44 9.22 5.32
N ASP A 47 8.30 9.57 6.27
CA ASP A 47 9.76 9.61 6.14
C ASP A 47 10.41 8.22 6.05
N HIS A 48 9.65 7.15 6.29
CA HIS A 48 10.07 5.76 6.09
C HIS A 48 9.77 5.24 4.68
N LEU A 49 9.37 6.08 3.73
CA LEU A 49 9.20 5.73 2.32
C LEU A 49 10.01 6.68 1.45
N ARG A 50 10.90 6.11 0.63
CA ARG A 50 11.72 6.85 -0.32
C ARG A 50 11.46 6.36 -1.73
N ILE A 51 11.00 7.23 -2.62
CA ILE A 51 10.92 6.91 -4.05
C ILE A 51 12.30 7.09 -4.65
N VAL A 52 12.88 6.00 -5.14
CA VAL A 52 14.21 5.99 -5.75
C VAL A 52 14.12 6.40 -7.22
N SER A 53 13.09 5.94 -7.93
CA SER A 53 12.82 6.33 -9.32
C SER A 53 11.34 6.17 -9.67
N GLY A 54 10.89 6.87 -10.72
CA GLY A 54 9.55 6.71 -11.28
C GLY A 54 8.45 7.46 -10.52
N GLN A 55 8.78 8.58 -9.86
CA GLN A 55 7.78 9.43 -9.20
C GLN A 55 6.68 9.88 -10.17
N ASP A 56 7.04 10.22 -11.41
CA ASP A 56 6.09 10.64 -12.46
C ASP A 56 5.36 9.46 -13.11
N ASP A 57 5.79 8.22 -12.83
CA ASP A 57 5.13 6.98 -13.26
C ASP A 57 4.05 6.52 -12.26
N LEU A 58 3.91 7.21 -11.13
CA LEU A 58 2.85 6.97 -10.16
C LEU A 58 1.58 7.75 -10.50
N THR A 59 0.46 7.06 -10.55
CA THR A 59 -0.87 7.65 -10.63
C THR A 59 -1.55 7.61 -9.28
N LEU A 60 -2.11 8.74 -8.85
CA LEU A 60 -2.90 8.87 -7.63
C LEU A 60 -4.37 8.54 -7.91
N TYR A 61 -4.93 7.65 -7.10
CA TYR A 61 -6.35 7.34 -7.05
C TYR A 61 -6.94 7.67 -5.68
N GLN A 62 -8.01 8.46 -5.67
CA GLN A 62 -8.77 8.85 -4.48
C GLN A 62 -10.27 8.66 -4.75
N PHE A 63 -11.01 8.22 -3.73
CA PHE A 63 -12.45 7.98 -3.81
C PHE A 63 -13.10 8.22 -2.45
N ASN A 64 -14.45 8.20 -2.38
CA ASN A 64 -15.20 8.40 -1.14
C ASN A 64 -14.78 9.75 -0.49
N THR A 65 -14.35 9.77 0.78
CA THR A 65 -13.88 10.97 1.51
C THR A 65 -12.64 11.64 0.91
N ARG A 66 -11.98 11.01 -0.07
CA ARG A 66 -10.74 11.49 -0.70
C ARG A 66 -9.57 11.69 0.27
N VAL A 67 -9.62 11.10 1.47
CA VAL A 67 -8.54 11.18 2.46
C VAL A 67 -7.39 10.22 2.14
N ALA A 68 -7.69 8.94 1.88
CA ALA A 68 -6.64 7.99 1.47
C ALA A 68 -6.08 8.33 0.09
N ARG A 69 -4.76 8.26 -0.05
CA ARG A 69 -4.03 8.48 -1.32
C ARG A 69 -3.45 7.17 -1.79
N HIS A 70 -4.09 6.51 -2.75
CA HIS A 70 -3.61 5.24 -3.31
C HIS A 70 -2.78 5.48 -4.55
N TYR A 71 -1.56 4.95 -4.60
CA TYR A 71 -0.67 5.11 -5.74
C TYR A 71 -0.54 3.81 -6.52
N PHE A 72 -0.56 3.87 -7.85
CA PHE A 72 -0.28 2.73 -8.72
C PHE A 72 0.61 3.13 -9.89
N CYS A 73 1.38 2.19 -10.41
CA CYS A 73 2.22 2.42 -11.59
C CYS A 73 1.34 2.53 -12.84
N ARG A 74 1.47 3.64 -13.59
CA ARG A 74 0.69 3.88 -14.80
C ARG A 74 0.96 2.89 -15.93
N HIS A 75 2.10 2.19 -15.88
CA HIS A 75 2.54 1.26 -16.93
C HIS A 75 2.06 -0.18 -16.71
N CYS A 76 2.14 -0.68 -15.48
CA CYS A 76 1.81 -2.07 -15.16
C CYS A 76 0.63 -2.24 -14.20
N GLY A 77 0.01 -1.15 -13.74
CA GLY A 77 -1.14 -1.18 -12.82
C GLY A 77 -0.82 -1.61 -11.38
N ILE A 78 0.42 -1.99 -11.07
CA ILE A 78 0.80 -2.43 -9.73
C ILE A 78 0.63 -1.30 -8.71
N TYR A 79 0.04 -1.66 -7.57
CA TYR A 79 -0.22 -0.81 -6.42
C TYR A 79 0.89 -0.98 -5.36
N PRO A 80 1.93 -0.12 -5.33
CA PRO A 80 3.04 -0.29 -4.39
C PRO A 80 2.71 0.19 -2.98
N PHE A 81 2.00 1.31 -2.80
CA PHE A 81 1.74 1.87 -1.46
C PHE A 81 0.56 2.84 -1.43
N HIS A 82 0.15 3.23 -0.23
CA HIS A 82 -0.82 4.30 -0.01
C HIS A 82 -0.63 5.02 1.33
N GLN A 83 -1.11 6.25 1.37
CA GLN A 83 -1.41 6.96 2.61
C GLN A 83 -2.77 6.50 3.14
N MET A 84 -2.85 6.18 4.43
CA MET A 84 -4.03 5.60 5.06
C MET A 84 -5.14 6.65 5.24
N ARG A 85 -6.40 6.18 5.25
CA ARG A 85 -7.56 7.01 5.59
C ARG A 85 -7.70 7.23 7.10
N THR A 86 -7.56 6.17 7.89
CA THR A 86 -7.83 6.18 9.34
C THR A 86 -6.79 6.98 10.12
N ASP A 87 -5.58 7.09 9.56
CA ASP A 87 -4.50 7.93 10.07
C ASP A 87 -3.71 8.49 8.88
N PRO A 88 -4.00 9.74 8.45
CA PRO A 88 -3.31 10.38 7.33
C PRO A 88 -1.81 10.60 7.57
N SER A 89 -1.28 10.45 8.78
CA SER A 89 0.17 10.50 9.03
C SER A 89 0.89 9.21 8.63
N LYS A 90 0.15 8.13 8.34
CA LYS A 90 0.69 6.80 8.12
C LYS A 90 0.52 6.31 6.69
N TRP A 91 1.48 5.49 6.30
CA TRP A 91 1.56 4.82 5.01
C TRP A 91 1.64 3.33 5.20
N ARG A 92 1.27 2.58 4.16
CA ARG A 92 1.50 1.13 4.07
C ARG A 92 1.96 0.75 2.68
N VAL A 93 2.84 -0.24 2.61
CA VAL A 93 3.39 -0.79 1.37
C VAL A 93 2.78 -2.16 1.09
N ASN A 94 2.60 -2.47 -0.18
CA ASN A 94 2.24 -3.79 -0.66
C ASN A 94 3.47 -4.69 -0.56
N LEU A 95 3.41 -5.71 0.30
CA LEU A 95 4.53 -6.62 0.55
C LEU A 95 4.91 -7.43 -0.70
N GLY A 96 4.00 -7.62 -1.65
CA GLY A 96 4.32 -8.28 -2.93
C GLY A 96 5.15 -7.42 -3.88
N CYS A 97 5.45 -6.17 -3.50
CA CYS A 97 6.37 -5.28 -4.22
C CYS A 97 7.73 -5.17 -3.53
N ILE A 98 7.95 -5.86 -2.40
CA ILE A 98 9.19 -5.83 -1.63
C ILE A 98 10.06 -7.01 -2.03
N ASP A 99 11.33 -6.75 -2.29
CA ASP A 99 12.29 -7.78 -2.63
C ASP A 99 12.49 -8.74 -1.44
N ASP A 100 12.69 -10.02 -1.72
CA ASP A 100 12.95 -11.07 -0.72
C ASP A 100 11.84 -11.29 0.35
N VAL A 101 10.60 -10.87 0.07
CA VAL A 101 9.42 -11.17 0.93
C VAL A 101 8.53 -12.23 0.27
N ASP A 102 8.47 -13.42 0.87
CA ASP A 102 7.46 -14.43 0.52
C ASP A 102 6.12 -14.10 1.19
N VAL A 103 5.25 -13.42 0.45
CA VAL A 103 3.91 -13.02 0.93
C VAL A 103 2.96 -14.20 1.15
N TYR A 104 3.25 -15.38 0.60
CA TYR A 104 2.41 -16.56 0.75
C TYR A 104 2.73 -17.34 2.03
N ALA A 105 3.92 -17.12 2.61
CA ALA A 105 4.31 -17.66 3.90
C ALA A 105 3.83 -16.82 5.11
N LEU A 106 3.27 -15.63 4.88
CA LEU A 106 2.86 -14.71 5.94
C LEU A 106 1.40 -14.93 6.36
N GLU A 107 1.16 -14.99 7.68
CA GLU A 107 -0.19 -14.86 8.22
C GLU A 107 -0.72 -13.43 8.04
N ALA A 108 -2.02 -13.31 7.76
CA ALA A 108 -2.64 -12.03 7.44
C ALA A 108 -3.97 -11.87 8.17
N SER A 109 -4.08 -10.81 8.98
CA SER A 109 -5.37 -10.38 9.51
C SER A 109 -6.18 -9.64 8.45
N VAL A 110 -7.52 -9.63 8.57
CA VAL A 110 -8.40 -8.86 7.70
C VAL A 110 -9.09 -7.77 8.51
N ALA A 111 -8.78 -6.51 8.22
CA ALA A 111 -9.48 -5.38 8.80
C ALA A 111 -10.87 -5.22 8.16
N ASP A 112 -11.88 -4.94 8.98
CA ASP A 112 -13.20 -4.53 8.51
C ASP A 112 -13.19 -3.06 8.09
N GLY A 113 -12.78 -2.82 6.85
CA GLY A 113 -12.84 -1.51 6.21
C GLY A 113 -14.14 -1.26 5.46
N ALA A 114 -14.99 -2.27 5.26
CA ALA A 114 -16.29 -2.12 4.61
C ALA A 114 -17.18 -1.16 5.42
N ARG A 115 -17.17 -1.28 6.76
CA ARG A 115 -17.88 -0.38 7.69
C ARG A 115 -17.48 1.10 7.60
N LEU A 116 -16.34 1.41 7.00
CA LEU A 116 -15.87 2.79 6.85
C LEU A 116 -16.48 3.47 5.63
N SER A 117 -17.11 2.73 4.72
CA SER A 117 -17.75 3.32 3.53
C SER A 117 -18.83 4.30 3.98
N VAL A 118 -18.82 5.51 3.42
CA VAL A 118 -19.99 6.39 3.58
C VAL A 118 -20.97 5.92 2.51
N GLU A 119 -22.21 5.64 2.88
CA GLU A 119 -23.27 5.57 1.88
C GLU A 119 -23.35 6.96 1.25
N GLU A 120 -23.34 7.05 -0.07
CA GLU A 120 -23.77 8.28 -0.74
C GLU A 120 -25.23 8.46 -0.32
N GLN A 121 -25.49 9.38 0.62
CA GLN A 121 -26.84 9.84 0.87
C GLN A 121 -27.37 10.34 -0.47
N THR A 122 -28.29 9.56 -1.03
CA THR A 122 -28.97 9.87 -2.29
C THR A 122 -29.92 11.04 -2.07
#